data_AF-A0ABC9IG50-F1
#
_entry.id   AF-A0ABC9IG50-F1
#
_cell.length_a   1.000
_cell.length_b   1.000
_cell.length_c   1.000
_cell.angle_alpha   90.00
_cell.angle_beta   90.00
_cell.angle_gamma   90.00
#
_symmetry.space_group_name_H-M   'P 1'
#
loop_
_entity.id
_entity.type
_entity.pdbx_description
1 polymer ?
#
loop_
_entity_poly.entity_id
_entity_poly.type
_entity_poly.pdbx_seq_one_letter_code
_entity_poly.pdbx_strand_id
1 'polypeptide(L)'
;MTVRLFLAKGREKSLLRRHPWVFSGAVQRVEGKAHSGETIDILDSQGKWLARGAYSPESQIRARVWTFQQDEEINIDFFIRRLQQAQSWRDWVAQRDGLDGYRLIAGESDGLPGITIDRFQNFLVLQLLSAGAEYQRPALLSALQHCYPECSIYDRSDVAVRKKEGLPLAQGPVLGDLPPELLPITEHGMKLLVDIQQGHKTGFYLDQRDSRLAARNYSAGRRVLNCFSYTGAFAVSALMGGCAQVISVDTSQAALDIAKQNVELNKLDLNKAEFVRDDVFQLLRNYRAQGEKFDLIIMDPPKFVENKNQLASACRGYKDINMLALQLLNPGGILLSFSCSGLMPTDLFQKILADAAVDAGRDVQFIEQFRQAADHPVIATYPEGLYLKGFACRVM
;
A
#
# COMPACT_ATOMS: atom_id res chain seq x y z
N MET A 1 28.90 -7.37 -24.77
CA MET A 1 27.83 -6.68 -25.51
C MET A 1 26.59 -6.71 -24.64
N THR A 2 25.94 -5.58 -24.39
CA THR A 2 24.68 -5.52 -23.65
C THR A 2 23.60 -6.28 -24.41
N VAL A 3 22.81 -7.09 -23.70
CA VAL A 3 21.67 -7.81 -24.30
C VAL A 3 20.61 -6.79 -24.72
N ARG A 4 19.97 -7.05 -25.87
CA ARG A 4 19.03 -6.12 -26.51
C ARG A 4 17.66 -6.76 -26.65
N LEU A 5 16.62 -6.05 -26.24
CA LEU A 5 15.22 -6.44 -26.41
C LEU A 5 14.57 -5.57 -27.48
N PHE A 6 14.07 -6.20 -28.54
CA PHE A 6 13.41 -5.53 -29.65
C PHE A 6 11.90 -5.64 -29.51
N LEU A 7 11.21 -4.50 -29.56
CA LEU A 7 9.76 -4.44 -29.58
C LEU A 7 9.22 -4.74 -30.98
N ALA A 8 8.04 -5.37 -31.03
CA ALA A 8 7.31 -5.51 -32.29
C ALA A 8 6.86 -4.14 -32.81
N LYS A 9 6.78 -4.01 -34.14
CA LYS A 9 6.42 -2.75 -34.82
C LYS A 9 5.13 -2.15 -34.25
N GLY A 10 5.19 -0.89 -33.79
CA GLY A 10 4.05 -0.15 -33.24
C GLY A 10 3.79 -0.42 -31.76
N ARG A 11 4.56 -1.30 -31.10
CA ARG A 11 4.45 -1.60 -29.66
C ARG A 11 5.36 -0.72 -28.79
N GLU A 12 6.15 0.15 -29.38
CA GLU A 12 6.98 1.16 -28.70
C GLU A 12 6.18 2.31 -28.08
N LYS A 13 4.89 2.46 -28.43
CA LYS A 13 4.03 3.57 -27.98
C LYS A 13 4.01 3.75 -26.46
N SER A 14 4.03 2.67 -25.68
CA SER A 14 4.05 2.75 -24.21
C SER A 14 5.35 3.38 -23.70
N LEU A 15 6.51 3.01 -24.26
CA LEU A 15 7.80 3.59 -23.90
C LEU A 15 7.94 5.04 -24.37
N LEU A 16 7.35 5.41 -25.51
CA LEU A 16 7.27 6.81 -25.93
C LEU A 16 6.45 7.67 -24.97
N ARG A 17 5.52 7.05 -24.22
CA ARG A 17 4.77 7.69 -23.12
C ARG A 17 5.43 7.46 -21.75
N ARG A 18 6.65 6.95 -21.75
CA ARG A 18 7.49 6.68 -20.57
C ARG A 18 6.84 5.73 -19.56
N HIS A 19 5.99 4.83 -20.04
CA HIS A 19 5.44 3.76 -19.21
C HIS A 19 6.57 2.83 -18.75
N PRO A 20 6.64 2.44 -17.47
CA PRO A 20 7.79 1.71 -16.93
C PRO A 20 7.81 0.22 -17.34
N TRP A 21 6.70 -0.33 -17.82
CA TRP A 21 6.61 -1.76 -18.16
C TRP A 21 6.59 -2.05 -19.65
N VAL A 22 7.29 -3.12 -20.01
CA VAL A 22 7.20 -3.80 -21.31
C VAL A 22 6.57 -5.18 -21.08
N PHE A 23 5.38 -5.40 -21.64
CA PHE A 23 4.71 -6.70 -21.56
C PHE A 23 5.30 -7.71 -22.55
N SER A 24 5.28 -8.99 -22.19
CA SER A 24 5.76 -10.13 -22.99
C SER A 24 5.23 -10.11 -24.43
N GLY A 25 3.93 -9.86 -24.63
CA GLY A 25 3.30 -9.78 -25.94
C GLY A 25 3.67 -8.55 -26.78
N ALA A 26 4.48 -7.61 -26.26
CA ALA A 26 5.05 -6.51 -27.03
C ALA A 26 6.44 -6.82 -27.63
N VAL A 27 7.06 -7.94 -27.22
CA VAL A 27 8.43 -8.28 -27.57
C VAL A 27 8.48 -9.09 -28.86
N GLN A 28 9.30 -8.67 -29.82
CA GLN A 28 9.53 -9.40 -31.07
C GLN A 28 10.66 -10.42 -30.92
N ARG A 29 11.79 -9.98 -30.35
CA ARG A 29 12.96 -10.84 -30.13
C ARG A 29 13.88 -10.25 -29.07
N VAL A 30 14.74 -11.10 -28.51
CA VAL A 30 15.86 -10.73 -27.64
C VAL A 30 17.14 -11.19 -28.32
N GLU A 31 18.10 -10.29 -28.47
CA GLU A 31 19.42 -10.58 -29.04
C GLU A 31 20.48 -10.64 -27.94
N GLY A 32 21.09 -11.81 -27.78
CA GLY A 32 21.95 -12.15 -26.64
C GLY A 32 21.23 -13.07 -25.64
N LYS A 33 21.92 -13.46 -24.57
CA LYS A 33 21.37 -14.28 -23.48
C LYS A 33 21.45 -13.47 -22.19
N ALA A 34 20.32 -12.90 -21.77
CA ALA A 34 20.23 -12.19 -20.48
C ALA A 34 19.79 -13.13 -19.37
N HIS A 35 20.41 -12.97 -18.20
CA HIS A 35 19.98 -13.58 -16.96
C HIS A 35 18.74 -12.87 -16.39
N SER A 36 18.06 -13.53 -15.45
CA SER A 36 16.93 -12.91 -14.74
C SER A 36 17.39 -11.66 -13.99
N GLY A 37 16.75 -10.53 -14.26
CA GLY A 37 17.03 -9.22 -13.68
C GLY A 37 18.18 -8.44 -14.31
N GLU A 38 18.91 -9.04 -15.26
CA GLU A 38 20.05 -8.39 -15.91
C GLU A 38 19.62 -7.11 -16.64
N THR A 39 20.52 -6.12 -16.64
CA THR A 39 20.29 -4.83 -17.32
C THR A 39 20.43 -5.01 -18.83
N ILE A 40 19.40 -4.59 -19.56
CA ILE A 40 19.29 -4.69 -21.00
C ILE A 40 18.89 -3.35 -21.63
N ASP A 41 19.23 -3.17 -22.90
CA ASP A 41 18.69 -2.07 -23.71
C ASP A 41 17.42 -2.51 -24.42
N ILE A 42 16.43 -1.62 -24.48
CA ILE A 42 15.14 -1.83 -25.14
C ILE A 42 15.08 -0.94 -26.37
N LEU A 43 14.83 -1.55 -27.53
CA LEU A 43 14.83 -0.88 -28.83
C LEU A 43 13.51 -1.09 -29.56
N ASP A 44 13.19 -0.19 -30.48
CA ASP A 44 12.07 -0.38 -31.40
C ASP A 44 12.39 -1.43 -32.48
N SER A 45 11.42 -1.70 -33.36
CA SER A 45 11.58 -2.67 -34.45
C SER A 45 12.66 -2.31 -35.49
N GLN A 46 13.13 -1.06 -35.51
CA GLN A 46 14.16 -0.55 -36.42
C GLN A 46 15.55 -0.48 -35.75
N GLY A 47 15.64 -0.83 -34.46
CA GLY A 47 16.88 -0.77 -33.69
C GLY A 47 17.20 0.61 -33.13
N LYS A 48 16.23 1.52 -33.03
CA LYS A 48 16.40 2.77 -32.28
C LYS A 48 16.27 2.50 -30.79
N TRP A 49 17.22 3.01 -30.00
CA TRP A 49 17.19 2.92 -28.54
C TRP A 49 15.98 3.67 -27.96
N LEU A 50 15.30 3.06 -26.98
CA LEU A 50 14.14 3.63 -26.30
C LEU A 50 14.34 3.80 -24.80
N ALA A 51 14.94 2.80 -24.15
CA ALA A 51 15.09 2.76 -22.70
C ALA A 51 16.14 1.72 -22.28
N ARG A 52 16.60 1.81 -21.04
CA ARG A 52 17.39 0.77 -20.37
C ARG A 52 16.60 0.23 -19.17
N GLY A 53 16.55 -1.08 -19.03
CA GLY A 53 15.70 -1.75 -18.05
C GLY A 53 16.23 -3.10 -17.59
N ALA A 54 15.53 -3.72 -16.64
CA ALA A 54 15.81 -5.07 -16.19
C ALA A 54 14.94 -6.09 -16.93
N TYR A 55 15.57 -7.17 -17.39
CA TYR A 55 14.91 -8.29 -18.05
C TYR A 55 14.26 -9.24 -17.02
N SER A 56 13.05 -9.73 -17.28
CA SER A 56 12.37 -10.72 -16.42
C SER A 56 11.83 -11.86 -17.29
N PRO A 57 12.50 -13.04 -17.37
CA PRO A 57 12.15 -14.13 -18.29
C PRO A 57 10.91 -14.93 -17.89
N GLU A 58 10.50 -14.92 -16.62
CA GLU A 58 9.30 -15.63 -16.14
C GLU A 58 8.04 -14.73 -16.09
N SER A 59 8.22 -13.41 -15.99
CA SER A 59 7.12 -12.46 -15.81
C SER A 59 6.42 -12.09 -17.12
N GLN A 60 5.11 -11.83 -17.04
CA GLN A 60 4.37 -11.19 -18.12
C GLN A 60 4.83 -9.74 -18.34
N ILE A 61 5.41 -9.10 -17.32
CA ILE A 61 6.14 -7.84 -17.45
C ILE A 61 7.58 -8.22 -17.80
N ARG A 62 7.83 -8.39 -19.10
CA ARG A 62 9.09 -8.92 -19.64
C ARG A 62 10.29 -8.01 -19.36
N ALA A 63 10.08 -6.70 -19.25
CA ALA A 63 11.10 -5.79 -18.76
C ALA A 63 10.48 -4.62 -17.99
N ARG A 64 11.24 -4.09 -17.02
CA ARG A 64 10.92 -2.84 -16.32
C ARG A 64 12.02 -1.81 -16.53
N VAL A 65 11.65 -0.57 -16.84
CA VAL A 65 12.57 0.49 -17.23
C VAL A 65 13.23 1.15 -16.01
N TRP A 66 14.55 1.13 -15.94
CA TRP A 66 15.32 1.90 -14.97
C TRP A 66 15.48 3.36 -15.38
N THR A 67 15.74 3.59 -16.67
CA THR A 67 15.98 4.92 -17.20
C THR A 67 15.61 5.05 -18.67
N PHE A 68 15.26 6.28 -19.04
CA PHE A 68 15.05 6.73 -20.42
C PHE A 68 16.19 7.65 -20.89
N GLN A 69 17.31 7.71 -20.14
CA GLN A 69 18.53 8.41 -20.52
C GLN A 69 19.55 7.38 -21.01
N GLN A 70 19.99 7.48 -22.28
CA GLN A 70 20.84 6.46 -22.92
C GLN A 70 22.21 6.31 -22.24
N ASP A 71 22.75 7.43 -21.76
CA ASP A 71 24.08 7.49 -21.14
C ASP A 71 24.05 7.23 -19.63
N GLU A 72 22.87 7.00 -19.03
CA GLU A 72 22.76 6.72 -17.59
C GLU A 72 22.99 5.23 -17.30
N GLU A 73 24.12 4.91 -16.68
CA GLU A 73 24.44 3.57 -16.19
C GLU A 73 23.63 3.20 -14.94
N ILE A 74 23.29 1.92 -14.80
CA ILE A 74 22.56 1.40 -13.64
C ILE A 74 23.58 0.81 -12.66
N ASN A 75 24.15 1.68 -11.84
CA ASN A 75 25.19 1.37 -10.87
C ASN A 75 24.84 1.92 -9.47
N ILE A 76 25.76 1.90 -8.52
CA ILE A 76 25.54 2.41 -7.16
C ILE A 76 25.13 3.88 -7.17
N ASP A 77 25.78 4.72 -7.99
CA ASP A 77 25.48 6.15 -8.08
C ASP A 77 24.08 6.42 -8.64
N PHE A 78 23.58 5.57 -9.53
CA PHE A 78 22.19 5.62 -9.99
C PHE A 78 21.22 5.47 -8.82
N PHE A 79 21.43 4.47 -7.96
CA PHE A 79 20.59 4.25 -6.79
C PHE A 79 20.74 5.38 -5.76
N ILE A 80 21.95 5.90 -5.52
CA ILE A 80 22.18 7.06 -4.64
C ILE A 80 21.34 8.26 -5.13
N ARG A 81 21.42 8.59 -6.43
CA ARG A 81 20.65 9.71 -6.99
C ARG A 81 19.14 9.51 -6.83
N ARG A 82 18.62 8.31 -7.09
CA ARG A 82 17.18 8.02 -6.95
C ARG A 82 16.72 8.06 -5.48
N LEU A 83 17.53 7.52 -4.56
CA LEU A 83 17.25 7.58 -3.12
C LEU A 83 17.21 9.02 -2.61
N GLN A 84 18.20 9.85 -2.97
CA GLN A 84 18.26 11.26 -2.59
C GLN A 84 17.07 12.05 -3.16
N GLN A 85 16.69 11.79 -4.41
CA GLN A 85 15.50 12.41 -5.01
C GLN A 85 14.24 12.05 -4.23
N ALA A 86 14.03 10.78 -3.91
CA ALA A 86 12.88 10.34 -3.15
C ALA A 86 12.88 10.89 -1.70
N GLN A 87 14.06 10.91 -1.05
CA GLN A 87 14.25 11.45 0.30
C GLN A 87 13.85 12.91 0.38
N SER A 88 14.22 13.74 -0.61
CA SER A 88 13.89 15.18 -0.62
C SER A 88 12.39 15.45 -0.49
N TRP A 89 11.54 14.61 -1.10
CA TRP A 89 10.09 14.69 -0.95
C TRP A 89 9.66 14.24 0.45
N ARG A 90 10.24 13.15 0.95
CA ARG A 90 9.86 12.58 2.25
C ARG A 90 10.33 13.43 3.43
N ASP A 91 11.41 14.18 3.30
CA ASP A 91 11.84 15.16 4.30
C ASP A 91 10.76 16.22 4.50
N TRP A 92 10.22 16.76 3.40
CA TRP A 92 9.13 17.73 3.46
C TRP A 92 7.85 17.13 4.07
N VAL A 93 7.44 15.93 3.63
CA VAL A 93 6.26 15.24 4.18
C VAL A 93 6.45 14.93 5.67
N ALA A 94 7.61 14.43 6.07
CA ALA A 94 7.92 14.08 7.45
C ALA A 94 7.92 15.31 8.37
N GLN A 95 8.48 16.43 7.91
CA GLN A 95 8.45 17.69 8.66
C GLN A 95 7.02 18.24 8.79
N ARG A 96 6.25 18.24 7.69
CA ARG A 96 4.87 18.75 7.65
C ARG A 96 3.94 17.98 8.59
N ASP A 97 4.05 16.65 8.58
CA ASP A 97 3.09 15.76 9.22
C ASP A 97 3.60 15.18 10.56
N GLY A 98 4.84 15.51 10.95
CA GLY A 98 5.48 15.01 12.16
C GLY A 98 5.69 13.50 12.13
N LEU A 99 6.39 13.02 11.09
CA LEU A 99 6.57 11.59 10.83
C LEU A 99 7.95 11.10 11.22
N ASP A 100 8.01 9.93 11.86
CA ASP A 100 9.22 9.11 11.95
C ASP A 100 9.07 7.78 11.19
N GLY A 101 7.92 7.56 10.53
CA GLY A 101 7.64 6.41 9.68
C GLY A 101 6.96 6.77 8.36
N TYR A 102 7.57 6.43 7.22
CA TYR A 102 7.08 6.77 5.88
C TYR A 102 7.63 5.86 4.78
N ARG A 103 6.93 5.79 3.64
CA ARG A 103 7.43 5.11 2.45
C ARG A 103 8.49 5.96 1.77
N LEU A 104 9.73 5.49 1.78
CA LEU A 104 10.85 6.15 1.12
C LEU A 104 10.80 5.93 -0.40
N ILE A 105 10.65 4.69 -0.86
CA ILE A 105 10.57 4.35 -2.29
C ILE A 105 9.26 3.60 -2.58
N ALA A 106 8.48 4.11 -3.53
CA ALA A 106 7.23 3.55 -4.03
C ALA A 106 7.39 3.00 -5.46
N GLY A 107 8.35 2.11 -5.67
CA GLY A 107 8.53 1.36 -6.91
C GLY A 107 8.72 2.25 -8.13
N GLU A 108 7.91 1.98 -9.15
CA GLU A 108 7.85 2.72 -10.41
C GLU A 108 7.69 4.23 -10.20
N SER A 109 6.96 4.65 -9.16
CA SER A 109 6.65 6.07 -8.94
C SER A 109 7.84 6.91 -8.50
N ASP A 110 8.84 6.28 -7.89
CA ASP A 110 10.12 6.90 -7.53
C ASP A 110 11.24 6.51 -8.52
N GLY A 111 10.87 5.97 -9.68
CA GLY A 111 11.81 5.60 -10.74
C GLY A 111 12.64 4.35 -10.45
N LEU A 112 12.20 3.51 -9.50
CA LEU A 112 12.85 2.26 -9.12
C LEU A 112 11.87 1.06 -9.21
N PRO A 113 11.50 0.62 -10.42
CA PRO A 113 10.44 -0.39 -10.60
C PRO A 113 10.67 -1.71 -9.84
N GLY A 114 9.68 -2.07 -9.03
CA GLY A 114 9.73 -3.27 -8.20
C GLY A 114 10.60 -3.16 -6.94
N ILE A 115 11.10 -1.98 -6.57
CA ILE A 115 11.74 -1.73 -5.28
C ILE A 115 10.79 -0.91 -4.40
N THR A 116 10.39 -1.46 -3.26
CA THR A 116 9.68 -0.72 -2.21
C THR A 116 10.59 -0.59 -1.01
N ILE A 117 10.67 0.60 -0.41
CA ILE A 117 11.39 0.83 0.83
C ILE A 117 10.52 1.64 1.76
N ASP A 118 10.20 1.09 2.93
CA ASP A 118 9.56 1.81 4.02
C ASP A 118 10.61 2.12 5.10
N ARG A 119 10.56 3.32 5.66
CA ARG A 119 11.39 3.74 6.78
C ARG A 119 10.54 3.76 8.04
N PHE A 120 11.04 3.13 9.10
CA PHE A 120 10.49 3.21 10.45
C PHE A 120 11.62 3.57 11.41
N GLN A 121 11.67 4.82 11.85
CA GLN A 121 12.80 5.40 12.58
C GLN A 121 14.16 5.14 11.88
N ASN A 122 15.02 4.34 12.49
CA ASN A 122 16.35 3.93 12.02
C ASN A 122 16.32 2.58 11.28
N PHE A 123 15.15 2.04 10.93
CA PHE A 123 15.02 0.83 10.12
C PHE A 123 14.55 1.16 8.70
N LEU A 124 15.23 0.59 7.72
CA LEU A 124 14.83 0.55 6.31
C LEU A 124 14.35 -0.86 5.98
N VAL A 125 13.08 -0.98 5.62
CA VAL A 125 12.44 -2.27 5.31
C VAL A 125 12.24 -2.37 3.80
N LEU A 126 12.92 -3.34 3.19
CA LEU A 126 12.95 -3.55 1.76
C LEU A 126 11.88 -4.54 1.32
N GLN A 127 11.28 -4.31 0.17
CA GLN A 127 10.67 -5.36 -0.64
C GLN A 127 11.20 -5.27 -2.06
N LEU A 128 11.93 -6.30 -2.49
CA LEU A 128 12.39 -6.46 -3.86
C LEU A 128 11.38 -7.36 -4.56
N LEU A 129 10.59 -6.81 -5.47
CA LEU A 129 9.40 -7.48 -6.02
C LEU A 129 9.51 -7.81 -7.51
N SER A 130 10.59 -7.39 -8.16
CA SER A 130 10.89 -7.66 -9.57
C SER A 130 12.22 -8.39 -9.72
N ALA A 131 12.41 -9.09 -10.85
CA ALA A 131 13.70 -9.69 -11.18
C ALA A 131 14.86 -8.67 -11.15
N GLY A 132 14.61 -7.46 -11.67
CA GLY A 132 15.59 -6.37 -11.65
C GLY A 132 15.94 -5.88 -10.25
N ALA A 133 14.94 -5.74 -9.37
CA ALA A 133 15.17 -5.35 -7.99
C ALA A 133 16.08 -6.35 -7.27
N GLU A 134 15.84 -7.65 -7.45
CA GLU A 134 16.68 -8.70 -6.86
C GLU A 134 18.09 -8.72 -7.45
N TYR A 135 18.23 -8.63 -8.77
CA TYR A 135 19.54 -8.60 -9.43
C TYR A 135 20.39 -7.42 -8.98
N GLN A 136 19.76 -6.26 -8.77
CA GLN A 136 20.43 -5.03 -8.33
C GLN A 136 20.59 -4.94 -6.81
N ARG A 137 20.25 -5.98 -6.04
CA ARG A 137 20.36 -5.99 -4.58
C ARG A 137 21.74 -5.53 -4.09
N PRO A 138 22.89 -6.00 -4.59
CA PRO A 138 24.19 -5.53 -4.10
C PRO A 138 24.39 -4.02 -4.29
N ALA A 139 24.07 -3.49 -5.47
CA ALA A 139 24.22 -2.07 -5.76
C ALA A 139 23.26 -1.20 -4.92
N LEU A 140 22.03 -1.66 -4.75
CA LEU A 140 21.04 -1.00 -3.88
C LEU A 140 21.51 -0.97 -2.43
N LEU A 141 22.01 -2.07 -1.88
CA LEU A 141 22.48 -2.13 -0.50
C LEU A 141 23.68 -1.21 -0.27
N SER A 142 24.64 -1.14 -1.20
CA SER A 142 25.75 -0.19 -1.12
C SER A 142 25.26 1.26 -1.15
N ALA A 143 24.27 1.58 -2.00
CA ALA A 143 23.69 2.92 -2.06
C ALA A 143 22.93 3.29 -0.78
N LEU A 144 22.19 2.35 -0.18
CA LEU A 144 21.48 2.55 1.09
C LEU A 144 22.47 2.77 2.24
N GLN A 145 23.53 1.97 2.33
CA GLN A 145 24.58 2.16 3.33
C GLN A 145 25.27 3.52 3.21
N HIS A 146 25.48 3.98 1.97
CA HIS A 146 26.06 5.30 1.73
C HIS A 146 25.12 6.43 2.17
N CYS A 147 23.83 6.34 1.82
CA CYS A 147 22.86 7.40 2.11
C CYS A 147 22.38 7.40 3.58
N TYR A 148 22.38 6.23 4.23
CA TYR A 148 21.79 6.01 5.54
C TYR A 148 22.70 5.12 6.42
N PRO A 149 23.93 5.57 6.74
CA PRO A 149 24.94 4.73 7.40
C PRO A 149 24.53 4.28 8.82
N GLU A 150 23.62 5.00 9.47
CA GLU A 150 23.13 4.70 10.83
C GLU A 150 21.87 3.81 10.84
N CYS A 151 21.33 3.46 9.67
CA CYS A 151 20.09 2.69 9.59
C CYS A 151 20.38 1.18 9.46
N SER A 152 19.58 0.39 10.19
CA SER A 152 19.49 -1.05 9.98
C SER A 152 18.61 -1.35 8.76
N ILE A 153 18.89 -2.45 8.07
CA ILE A 153 18.16 -2.88 6.88
C ILE A 153 17.55 -4.26 7.12
N TYR A 154 16.25 -4.39 6.87
CA TYR A 154 15.50 -5.63 6.99
C TYR A 154 14.79 -5.95 5.66
N ASP A 155 14.76 -7.22 5.26
CA ASP A 155 14.08 -7.69 4.06
C ASP A 155 12.69 -8.26 4.39
N ARG A 156 11.66 -7.76 3.71
CA ARG A 156 10.27 -8.24 3.72
C ARG A 156 9.80 -8.60 2.32
N SER A 157 10.68 -9.20 1.53
CA SER A 157 10.39 -9.79 0.22
C SER A 157 9.63 -11.12 0.32
N ASP A 158 8.83 -11.34 1.36
CA ASP A 158 7.97 -12.50 1.60
C ASP A 158 6.60 -12.39 0.88
N VAL A 159 6.55 -11.63 -0.21
CA VAL A 159 5.31 -11.32 -0.93
C VAL A 159 5.09 -12.26 -2.12
N ALA A 160 3.88 -12.82 -2.22
CA ALA A 160 3.49 -13.76 -3.28
C ALA A 160 3.74 -13.28 -4.73
N VAL A 161 3.82 -11.96 -4.96
CA VAL A 161 4.11 -11.39 -6.29
C VAL A 161 5.46 -11.83 -6.85
N ARG A 162 6.45 -12.15 -5.99
CA ARG A 162 7.77 -12.65 -6.44
C ARG A 162 7.69 -13.95 -7.21
N LYS A 163 6.68 -14.79 -6.94
CA LYS A 163 6.41 -16.01 -7.72
C LYS A 163 6.09 -15.69 -9.19
N LYS A 164 5.49 -14.53 -9.48
CA LYS A 164 5.23 -14.07 -10.87
C LYS A 164 6.51 -13.66 -11.61
N GLU A 165 7.60 -13.46 -10.88
CA GLU A 165 8.92 -13.11 -11.42
C GLU A 165 9.90 -14.31 -11.39
N GLY A 166 9.42 -15.50 -10.98
CA GLY A 166 10.27 -16.69 -10.83
C GLY A 166 11.23 -16.63 -9.64
N LEU A 167 10.97 -15.75 -8.66
CA LEU A 167 11.84 -15.53 -7.51
C LEU A 167 11.35 -16.28 -6.26
N PRO A 168 12.26 -16.82 -5.43
CA PRO A 168 11.91 -17.32 -4.10
C PRO A 168 11.50 -16.17 -3.18
N LEU A 169 10.65 -16.47 -2.19
CA LEU A 169 10.35 -15.54 -1.11
C LEU A 169 11.59 -15.36 -0.23
N ALA A 170 11.80 -14.16 0.30
CA ALA A 170 12.94 -13.86 1.17
C ALA A 170 12.51 -12.90 2.30
N GLN A 171 12.99 -13.14 3.51
CA GLN A 171 12.79 -12.25 4.64
C GLN A 171 13.93 -12.40 5.64
N GLY A 172 14.21 -11.36 6.42
CA GLY A 172 15.18 -11.40 7.50
C GLY A 172 16.10 -10.18 7.58
N PRO A 173 16.99 -10.13 8.58
CA PRO A 173 17.95 -9.06 8.73
C PRO A 173 18.94 -9.05 7.56
N VAL A 174 19.25 -7.85 7.06
CA VAL A 174 20.24 -7.64 5.99
C VAL A 174 21.48 -6.94 6.52
N LEU A 175 21.30 -5.89 7.33
CA LEU A 175 22.39 -5.10 7.90
C LEU A 175 21.95 -4.47 9.24
N GLY A 176 22.89 -4.37 10.18
CA GLY A 176 22.66 -3.69 11.45
C GLY A 176 21.87 -4.55 12.43
N ASP A 177 21.17 -3.87 13.34
CA ASP A 177 20.42 -4.50 14.42
C ASP A 177 19.14 -5.17 13.91
N LEU A 178 18.69 -6.20 14.64
CA LEU A 178 17.38 -6.79 14.45
C LEU A 178 16.31 -5.83 14.98
N PRO A 179 15.20 -5.58 14.25
CA PRO A 179 14.12 -4.75 14.78
C PRO A 179 13.51 -5.38 16.03
N PRO A 180 13.09 -4.56 17.01
CA PRO A 180 12.34 -5.08 18.15
C PRO A 180 11.02 -5.71 17.68
N GLU A 181 10.38 -6.48 18.55
CA GLU A 181 9.07 -7.10 18.26
C GLU A 181 8.02 -6.04 17.88
N LEU A 182 7.97 -4.94 18.65
CA LEU A 182 7.12 -3.80 18.38
C LEU A 182 7.93 -2.50 18.44
N LEU A 183 8.01 -1.80 17.31
CA LEU A 183 8.68 -0.51 17.17
C LEU A 183 7.63 0.61 17.16
N PRO A 184 7.66 1.57 18.11
CA PRO A 184 6.76 2.72 18.05
C PRO A 184 7.16 3.67 16.92
N ILE A 185 6.19 4.16 16.16
CA ILE A 185 6.35 5.25 15.19
C ILE A 185 5.37 6.37 15.51
N THR A 186 5.59 7.55 14.98
CA THR A 186 4.80 8.76 15.17
C THR A 186 4.24 9.25 13.83
N GLU A 187 2.95 9.59 13.81
CA GLU A 187 2.32 10.34 12.73
C GLU A 187 1.27 11.32 13.27
N HIS A 188 1.35 12.60 12.90
CA HIS A 188 0.42 13.64 13.38
C HIS A 188 0.23 13.64 14.91
N GLY A 189 1.33 13.51 15.66
CA GLY A 189 1.34 13.43 17.12
C GLY A 189 0.76 12.14 17.73
N MET A 190 0.41 11.15 16.91
CA MET A 190 -0.08 9.83 17.33
C MET A 190 1.04 8.81 17.27
N LYS A 191 1.19 8.00 18.32
CA LYS A 191 2.14 6.88 18.34
C LYS A 191 1.49 5.57 17.94
N LEU A 192 2.18 4.73 17.18
CA LEU A 192 1.70 3.43 16.72
C LEU A 192 2.81 2.39 16.74
N LEU A 193 2.52 1.20 17.25
CA LEU A 193 3.43 0.07 17.28
C LEU A 193 3.40 -0.67 15.94
N VAL A 194 4.59 -0.92 15.41
CA VAL A 194 4.86 -1.61 14.14
C VAL A 194 5.63 -2.89 14.41
N ASP A 195 5.16 -4.01 13.86
CA ASP A 195 5.91 -5.25 13.84
C ASP A 195 6.57 -5.41 12.47
N ILE A 196 7.86 -5.10 12.38
CA ILE A 196 8.61 -5.18 11.11
C ILE A 196 8.77 -6.64 10.65
N GLN A 197 8.90 -7.59 11.58
CA GLN A 197 9.29 -8.96 11.27
C GLN A 197 8.10 -9.79 10.79
N GLN A 198 6.96 -9.70 11.49
CA GLN A 198 5.78 -10.54 11.25
C GLN A 198 4.54 -9.74 10.82
N GLY A 199 4.57 -8.41 10.95
CA GLY A 199 3.45 -7.56 10.59
C GLY A 199 3.10 -7.59 9.09
N HIS A 200 1.93 -7.06 8.75
CA HIS A 200 1.45 -7.03 7.37
C HIS A 200 2.34 -6.12 6.50
N LYS A 201 2.49 -6.48 5.20
CA LYS A 201 3.33 -5.75 4.23
C LYS A 201 4.80 -5.70 4.68
N THR A 202 5.29 -4.52 5.03
CA THR A 202 6.62 -4.21 5.60
C THR A 202 6.58 -4.10 7.12
N GLY A 203 5.39 -4.20 7.71
CA GLY A 203 5.11 -4.16 9.14
C GLY A 203 3.89 -3.31 9.50
N PHE A 204 3.53 -2.33 8.66
CA PHE A 204 2.39 -1.44 8.91
C PHE A 204 1.81 -0.82 7.62
N TYR A 205 0.59 -0.27 7.73
CA TYR A 205 -0.12 0.38 6.62
C TYR A 205 0.10 1.90 6.62
N LEU A 206 1.26 2.34 6.11
CA LEU A 206 1.58 3.77 5.97
C LEU A 206 0.70 4.49 4.93
N ASP A 207 0.13 3.75 3.98
CA ASP A 207 -0.74 4.31 2.92
C ASP A 207 -2.06 4.87 3.44
N GLN A 208 -2.54 4.43 4.60
CA GLN A 208 -3.79 4.87 5.23
C GLN A 208 -3.62 6.07 6.17
N ARG A 209 -2.44 6.71 6.22
CA ARG A 209 -2.14 7.83 7.12
C ARG A 209 -3.15 8.96 7.07
N ASP A 210 -3.42 9.47 5.88
CA ASP A 210 -4.34 10.60 5.70
C ASP A 210 -5.79 10.20 6.01
N SER A 211 -6.18 8.96 5.69
CA SER A 211 -7.48 8.40 6.07
C SER A 211 -7.65 8.32 7.60
N ARG A 212 -6.59 7.93 8.33
CA ARG A 212 -6.59 7.90 9.80
C ARG A 212 -6.72 9.30 10.38
N LEU A 213 -6.01 10.28 9.82
CA LEU A 213 -6.15 11.68 10.22
C LEU A 213 -7.58 12.19 9.98
N ALA A 214 -8.16 11.90 8.81
CA ALA A 214 -9.53 12.28 8.48
C ALA A 214 -10.55 11.63 9.42
N ALA A 215 -10.36 10.35 9.79
CA ALA A 215 -11.21 9.67 10.75
C ALA A 215 -11.26 10.40 12.11
N ARG A 216 -10.17 11.05 12.54
CA ARG A 216 -10.17 11.88 13.76
C ARG A 216 -11.20 13.00 13.68
N ASN A 217 -11.26 13.71 12.55
CA ASN A 217 -12.18 14.83 12.32
C ASN A 217 -13.66 14.40 12.32
N TYR A 218 -13.93 13.13 12.00
CA TYR A 218 -15.26 12.55 12.05
C TYR A 218 -15.59 11.88 13.39
N SER A 219 -14.74 11.93 14.42
CA SER A 219 -14.94 11.07 15.60
C SER A 219 -15.57 11.75 16.81
N ALA A 220 -15.53 13.08 16.91
CA ALA A 220 -15.95 13.81 18.11
C ALA A 220 -17.35 13.44 18.61
N GLY A 221 -17.45 12.93 19.84
CA GLY A 221 -18.70 12.55 20.50
C GLY A 221 -19.43 11.35 19.90
N ARG A 222 -18.88 10.69 18.89
CA ARG A 222 -19.53 9.59 18.15
C ARG A 222 -19.25 8.22 18.77
N ARG A 223 -20.19 7.29 18.59
CA ARG A 223 -19.95 5.85 18.76
C ARG A 223 -19.41 5.27 17.46
N VAL A 224 -18.18 4.74 17.52
CA VAL A 224 -17.39 4.32 16.36
C VAL A 224 -17.28 2.79 16.29
N LEU A 225 -17.47 2.21 15.11
CA LEU A 225 -17.14 0.81 14.82
C LEU A 225 -15.99 0.76 13.81
N ASN A 226 -14.88 0.12 14.18
CA ASN A 226 -13.71 -0.06 13.35
C ASN A 226 -13.61 -1.54 12.92
N CYS A 227 -14.04 -1.83 11.71
CA CYS A 227 -14.03 -3.18 11.13
C CYS A 227 -12.70 -3.49 10.46
N PHE A 228 -12.21 -4.73 10.60
CA PHE A 228 -10.89 -5.15 10.12
C PHE A 228 -9.78 -4.28 10.74
N SER A 229 -9.88 -4.09 12.06
CA SER A 229 -9.16 -3.05 12.78
C SER A 229 -7.64 -3.22 12.79
N TYR A 230 -7.13 -4.43 12.50
CA TYR A 230 -5.73 -4.78 12.61
C TYR A 230 -5.15 -4.33 13.95
N THR A 231 -4.03 -3.59 13.96
CA THR A 231 -3.39 -3.06 15.17
C THR A 231 -4.04 -1.77 15.69
N GLY A 232 -5.29 -1.48 15.32
CA GLY A 232 -6.12 -0.46 15.95
C GLY A 232 -5.79 0.99 15.58
N ALA A 233 -5.03 1.24 14.52
CA ALA A 233 -4.58 2.60 14.20
C ALA A 233 -5.72 3.61 13.94
N PHE A 234 -6.83 3.15 13.34
CA PHE A 234 -8.05 3.95 13.21
C PHE A 234 -8.76 4.18 14.55
N ALA A 235 -8.68 3.23 15.49
CA ALA A 235 -9.28 3.36 16.81
C ALA A 235 -8.54 4.38 17.68
N VAL A 236 -7.20 4.36 17.66
CA VAL A 236 -6.37 5.40 18.28
C VAL A 236 -6.71 6.77 17.70
N SER A 237 -6.84 6.85 16.38
CA SER A 237 -7.26 8.07 15.69
C SER A 237 -8.64 8.55 16.16
N ALA A 238 -9.63 7.66 16.27
CA ALA A 238 -10.96 8.01 16.76
C ALA A 238 -10.95 8.52 18.21
N LEU A 239 -10.18 7.89 19.09
CA LEU A 239 -10.00 8.31 20.48
C LEU A 239 -9.31 9.67 20.59
N MET A 240 -8.26 9.92 19.79
CA MET A 240 -7.63 11.25 19.70
C MET A 240 -8.59 12.31 19.15
N GLY A 241 -9.53 11.91 18.28
CA GLY A 241 -10.62 12.76 17.79
C GLY A 241 -11.76 12.96 18.80
N GLY A 242 -11.68 12.36 19.99
CA GLY A 242 -12.65 12.54 21.07
C GLY A 242 -13.95 11.75 20.88
N CYS A 243 -13.89 10.53 20.31
CA CYS A 243 -15.06 9.66 20.27
C CYS A 243 -15.63 9.35 21.65
N ALA A 244 -16.94 9.08 21.70
CA ALA A 244 -17.60 8.62 22.93
C ALA A 244 -17.21 7.17 23.25
N GLN A 245 -17.14 6.33 22.21
CA GLN A 245 -16.72 4.93 22.29
C GLN A 245 -16.17 4.51 20.91
N VAL A 246 -15.19 3.61 20.89
CA VAL A 246 -14.75 2.89 19.70
C VAL A 246 -14.73 1.38 19.95
N ILE A 247 -15.35 0.62 19.06
CA ILE A 247 -15.32 -0.85 19.05
C ILE A 247 -14.46 -1.29 17.88
N SER A 248 -13.36 -1.99 18.15
CA SER A 248 -12.43 -2.52 17.15
C SER A 248 -12.64 -4.01 16.98
N VAL A 249 -12.83 -4.44 15.73
CA VAL A 249 -13.13 -5.84 15.40
C VAL A 249 -12.04 -6.39 14.49
N ASP A 250 -11.47 -7.52 14.86
CA ASP A 250 -10.52 -8.26 14.03
C ASP A 250 -10.56 -9.75 14.33
N THR A 251 -10.17 -10.59 13.36
CA THR A 251 -10.04 -12.04 13.58
C THR A 251 -8.79 -12.41 14.39
N SER A 252 -7.78 -11.53 14.41
CA SER A 252 -6.49 -11.78 15.07
C SER A 252 -6.46 -11.21 16.48
N GLN A 253 -6.38 -12.10 17.49
CA GLN A 253 -6.19 -11.66 18.88
C GLN A 253 -4.89 -10.88 19.07
N ALA A 254 -3.80 -11.35 18.45
CA ALA A 254 -2.50 -10.68 18.55
C ALA A 254 -2.56 -9.24 18.00
N ALA A 255 -3.33 -8.99 16.93
CA ALA A 255 -3.51 -7.65 16.41
C ALA A 255 -4.32 -6.76 17.38
N LEU A 256 -5.37 -7.31 18.00
CA LEU A 256 -6.16 -6.63 19.03
C LEU A 256 -5.37 -6.33 20.31
N ASP A 257 -4.45 -7.21 20.70
CA ASP A 257 -3.56 -6.98 21.83
C ASP A 257 -2.61 -5.80 21.55
N ILE A 258 -2.07 -5.70 20.33
CA ILE A 258 -1.30 -4.53 19.87
C ILE A 258 -2.19 -3.28 19.80
N ALA A 259 -3.44 -3.41 19.35
CA ALA A 259 -4.40 -2.30 19.33
C ALA A 259 -4.63 -1.71 20.73
N LYS A 260 -4.75 -2.57 21.75
CA LYS A 260 -4.84 -2.14 23.14
C LYS A 260 -3.56 -1.43 23.61
N GLN A 261 -2.39 -2.00 23.33
CA GLN A 261 -1.10 -1.37 23.65
C GLN A 261 -0.94 0.00 22.96
N ASN A 262 -1.46 0.16 21.75
CA ASN A 262 -1.46 1.44 21.04
C ASN A 262 -2.33 2.51 21.74
N VAL A 263 -3.47 2.13 22.31
CA VAL A 263 -4.29 3.05 23.12
C VAL A 263 -3.53 3.49 24.38
N GLU A 264 -2.91 2.53 25.08
CA GLU A 264 -2.10 2.78 26.28
C GLU A 264 -0.87 3.66 25.99
N LEU A 265 -0.16 3.40 24.88
CA LEU A 265 1.01 4.15 24.43
C LEU A 265 0.71 5.64 24.23
N ASN A 266 -0.51 5.97 23.78
CA ASN A 266 -0.97 7.33 23.58
C ASN A 266 -1.63 7.94 24.84
N LYS A 267 -1.66 7.20 25.96
CA LYS A 267 -2.32 7.62 27.22
C LYS A 267 -3.80 7.96 27.03
N LEU A 268 -4.47 7.22 26.14
CA LEU A 268 -5.88 7.39 25.84
C LEU A 268 -6.75 6.54 26.78
N ASP A 269 -8.01 6.93 26.93
CA ASP A 269 -8.94 6.29 27.86
C ASP A 269 -9.40 4.91 27.34
N LEU A 270 -8.86 3.85 27.94
CA LEU A 270 -9.24 2.47 27.61
C LEU A 270 -10.71 2.15 27.88
N ASN A 271 -11.40 2.88 28.76
CA ASN A 271 -12.82 2.61 29.03
C ASN A 271 -13.72 2.98 27.85
N LYS A 272 -13.19 3.77 26.90
CA LYS A 272 -13.87 4.11 25.65
C LYS A 272 -13.53 3.16 24.51
N ALA A 273 -12.67 2.16 24.73
CA ALA A 273 -12.19 1.26 23.70
C ALA A 273 -12.61 -0.19 24.00
N GLU A 274 -13.26 -0.84 23.03
CA GLU A 274 -13.60 -2.25 23.06
C GLU A 274 -12.86 -2.99 21.93
N PHE A 275 -12.39 -4.20 22.22
CA PHE A 275 -11.63 -5.04 21.27
C PHE A 275 -12.33 -6.40 21.16
N VAL A 276 -12.91 -6.67 20.00
CA VAL A 276 -13.76 -7.84 19.77
C VAL A 276 -13.10 -8.76 18.75
N ARG A 277 -12.77 -9.98 19.18
CA ARG A 277 -12.26 -11.01 18.29
C ARG A 277 -13.39 -11.82 17.68
N ASP A 278 -13.74 -11.51 16.43
CA ASP A 278 -14.78 -12.23 15.70
C ASP A 278 -14.59 -12.10 14.17
N ASP A 279 -15.30 -12.92 13.41
CA ASP A 279 -15.49 -12.70 11.98
C ASP A 279 -16.34 -11.44 11.76
N VAL A 280 -15.83 -10.48 11.00
CA VAL A 280 -16.46 -9.17 10.82
C VAL A 280 -17.84 -9.32 10.17
N PHE A 281 -18.01 -10.21 9.19
CA PHE A 281 -19.32 -10.39 8.55
C PHE A 281 -20.34 -10.97 9.53
N GLN A 282 -19.94 -11.94 10.35
CA GLN A 282 -20.80 -12.52 11.36
C GLN A 282 -21.18 -11.50 12.43
N LEU A 283 -20.22 -10.75 12.95
CA LEU A 283 -20.47 -9.74 13.98
C LEU A 283 -21.40 -8.63 13.48
N LEU A 284 -21.22 -8.12 12.26
CA LEU A 284 -22.12 -7.11 11.69
C LEU A 284 -23.56 -7.64 11.55
N ARG A 285 -23.74 -8.91 11.17
CA ARG A 285 -25.08 -9.53 11.13
C ARG A 285 -25.70 -9.65 12.52
N ASN A 286 -24.89 -10.00 13.53
CA ASN A 286 -25.33 -10.09 14.92
C ASN A 286 -25.75 -8.73 15.46
N TYR A 287 -24.93 -7.70 15.29
CA TYR A 287 -25.25 -6.31 15.65
C TYR A 287 -26.52 -5.83 14.95
N ARG A 288 -26.70 -6.17 13.67
CA ARG A 288 -27.92 -5.82 12.94
C ARG A 288 -29.15 -6.50 13.55
N ALA A 289 -29.05 -7.78 13.90
CA ALA A 289 -30.14 -8.52 14.54
C ALA A 289 -30.47 -7.99 15.94
N GLN A 290 -29.47 -7.46 16.65
CA GLN A 290 -29.63 -6.84 17.97
C GLN A 290 -30.14 -5.38 17.90
N GLY A 291 -30.22 -4.80 16.70
CA GLY A 291 -30.63 -3.40 16.51
C GLY A 291 -29.56 -2.39 16.90
N GLU A 292 -28.29 -2.80 16.98
CA GLU A 292 -27.16 -1.92 17.29
C GLU A 292 -27.03 -0.80 16.26
N LYS A 293 -26.58 0.37 16.74
CA LYS A 293 -26.36 1.55 15.91
C LYS A 293 -25.05 2.28 16.23
N PHE A 294 -24.45 2.84 15.18
CA PHE A 294 -23.21 3.60 15.24
C PHE A 294 -23.35 4.93 14.51
N ASP A 295 -22.51 5.89 14.87
CA ASP A 295 -22.47 7.20 14.21
C ASP A 295 -21.34 7.29 13.18
N LEU A 296 -20.31 6.46 13.36
CA LEU A 296 -19.17 6.32 12.44
C LEU A 296 -18.82 4.84 12.29
N ILE A 297 -18.71 4.36 11.06
CA ILE A 297 -18.18 3.02 10.77
C ILE A 297 -16.98 3.17 9.84
N ILE A 298 -15.89 2.50 10.18
CA ILE A 298 -14.66 2.42 9.39
C ILE A 298 -14.56 1.00 8.84
N MET A 299 -14.38 0.88 7.53
CA MET A 299 -14.44 -0.37 6.78
C MET A 299 -13.23 -0.51 5.86
N ASP A 300 -12.16 -1.16 6.34
CA ASP A 300 -10.93 -1.40 5.57
C ASP A 300 -10.62 -2.90 5.40
N PRO A 301 -11.42 -3.64 4.61
CA PRO A 301 -11.25 -5.07 4.46
C PRO A 301 -9.96 -5.43 3.69
N PRO A 302 -9.46 -6.67 3.84
CA PRO A 302 -8.38 -7.18 3.00
C PRO A 302 -8.79 -7.22 1.51
N LYS A 303 -7.81 -7.43 0.63
CA LYS A 303 -8.07 -7.50 -0.82
C LYS A 303 -8.96 -8.69 -1.16
N PHE A 304 -10.16 -8.43 -1.67
CA PHE A 304 -11.04 -9.49 -2.20
C PHE A 304 -10.75 -9.84 -3.67
N VAL A 305 -10.04 -8.97 -4.41
CA VAL A 305 -9.67 -9.21 -5.82
C VAL A 305 -8.17 -9.48 -5.92
N GLU A 306 -7.79 -10.71 -6.26
CA GLU A 306 -6.40 -11.06 -6.57
C GLU A 306 -6.11 -11.10 -8.07
N ASN A 307 -7.13 -11.41 -8.89
CA ASN A 307 -7.04 -11.49 -10.34
C ASN A 307 -8.34 -11.02 -11.02
N LYS A 308 -8.27 -10.74 -12.33
CA LYS A 308 -9.39 -10.19 -13.11
C LYS A 308 -10.63 -11.08 -13.11
N ASN A 309 -10.47 -12.40 -13.03
CA ASN A 309 -11.59 -13.35 -13.09
C ASN A 309 -12.44 -13.32 -11.80
N GLN A 310 -11.86 -12.90 -10.68
CA GLN A 310 -12.54 -12.80 -9.39
C GLN A 310 -13.26 -11.46 -9.16
N LEU A 311 -13.10 -10.49 -10.07
CA LEU A 311 -13.61 -9.13 -9.88
C LEU A 311 -15.11 -9.11 -9.56
N ALA A 312 -15.93 -9.85 -10.32
CA ALA A 312 -17.38 -9.89 -10.09
C ALA A 312 -17.76 -10.47 -8.71
N SER A 313 -17.03 -11.48 -8.23
CA SER A 313 -17.30 -12.07 -6.91
C SER A 313 -16.85 -11.16 -5.77
N ALA A 314 -15.71 -10.50 -5.94
CA ALA A 314 -15.24 -9.52 -4.99
C ALA A 314 -16.18 -8.31 -4.88
N CYS A 315 -16.76 -7.84 -6.00
CA CYS A 315 -17.76 -6.77 -5.99
C CYS A 315 -18.96 -7.12 -5.11
N ARG A 316 -19.42 -8.38 -5.13
CA ARG A 316 -20.48 -8.85 -4.23
C ARG A 316 -20.05 -8.81 -2.76
N GLY A 317 -18.85 -9.29 -2.44
CA GLY A 317 -18.33 -9.21 -1.07
C GLY A 317 -18.23 -7.77 -0.55
N TYR A 318 -17.76 -6.84 -1.39
CA TYR A 318 -17.75 -5.41 -1.07
C TYR A 318 -19.16 -4.83 -0.94
N LYS A 319 -20.11 -5.23 -1.78
CA LYS A 319 -21.50 -4.79 -1.65
C LYS A 319 -22.09 -5.24 -0.32
N ASP A 320 -21.97 -6.52 0.00
CA ASP A 320 -22.56 -7.13 1.20
C ASP A 320 -22.04 -6.47 2.49
N ILE A 321 -20.72 -6.27 2.60
CA ILE A 321 -20.11 -5.70 3.80
C ILE A 321 -20.50 -4.23 4.00
N ASN A 322 -20.57 -3.45 2.90
CA ASN A 322 -20.97 -2.05 2.97
C ASN A 322 -22.47 -1.89 3.21
N MET A 323 -23.31 -2.77 2.66
CA MET A 323 -24.74 -2.80 2.93
C MET A 323 -24.99 -3.04 4.43
N LEU A 324 -24.31 -4.02 5.04
CA LEU A 324 -24.42 -4.28 6.48
C LEU A 324 -23.97 -3.06 7.31
N ALA A 325 -22.86 -2.41 6.94
CA ALA A 325 -22.42 -1.20 7.61
C ALA A 325 -23.47 -0.06 7.51
N LEU A 326 -24.02 0.17 6.32
CA LEU A 326 -25.04 1.20 6.11
C LEU A 326 -26.32 0.92 6.92
N GLN A 327 -26.70 -0.35 7.10
CA GLN A 327 -27.83 -0.75 7.96
C GLN A 327 -27.57 -0.49 9.45
N LEU A 328 -26.31 -0.42 9.88
CA LEU A 328 -25.90 -0.18 11.27
C LEU A 328 -25.68 1.30 11.61
N LEU A 329 -25.71 2.21 10.64
CA LEU A 329 -25.53 3.63 10.91
C LEU A 329 -26.81 4.30 11.45
N ASN A 330 -26.67 5.35 12.24
CA ASN A 330 -27.74 6.31 12.52
C ASN A 330 -27.99 7.23 11.30
N PRO A 331 -29.17 7.86 11.19
CA PRO A 331 -29.35 8.99 10.26
C PRO A 331 -28.28 10.06 10.50
N GLY A 332 -27.66 10.57 9.44
CA GLY A 332 -26.50 11.46 9.54
C GLY A 332 -25.17 10.78 9.89
N GLY A 333 -25.18 9.46 10.16
CA GLY A 333 -23.99 8.67 10.42
C GLY A 333 -23.09 8.54 9.18
N ILE A 334 -21.81 8.26 9.41
CA ILE A 334 -20.78 8.28 8.35
C ILE A 334 -20.14 6.90 8.20
N LEU A 335 -19.99 6.45 6.95
CA LEU A 335 -19.20 5.28 6.57
C LEU A 335 -17.91 5.74 5.90
N LEU A 336 -16.76 5.39 6.48
CA LEU A 336 -15.45 5.48 5.81
C LEU A 336 -15.12 4.09 5.26
N SER A 337 -15.20 3.91 3.94
CA SER A 337 -15.01 2.60 3.31
C SER A 337 -13.88 2.61 2.30
N PHE A 338 -13.08 1.55 2.30
CA PHE A 338 -11.83 1.45 1.54
C PHE A 338 -11.73 0.18 0.70
N SER A 339 -10.93 0.27 -0.36
CA SER A 339 -10.44 -0.86 -1.14
C SER A 339 -9.00 -0.61 -1.58
N CYS A 340 -8.13 -1.59 -1.39
CA CYS A 340 -6.72 -1.53 -1.81
C CYS A 340 -6.42 -2.41 -3.04
N SER A 341 -7.44 -2.81 -3.80
CA SER A 341 -7.25 -3.58 -5.02
C SER A 341 -7.00 -2.69 -6.23
N GLY A 342 -5.82 -2.84 -6.86
CA GLY A 342 -5.49 -2.15 -8.12
C GLY A 342 -6.35 -2.58 -9.31
N LEU A 343 -7.07 -3.71 -9.21
CA LEU A 343 -8.01 -4.17 -10.23
C LEU A 343 -9.41 -3.58 -10.08
N MET A 344 -9.67 -2.83 -9.00
CA MET A 344 -10.93 -2.16 -8.74
C MET A 344 -10.80 -0.66 -9.06
N PRO A 345 -11.35 -0.18 -10.19
CA PRO A 345 -11.40 1.23 -10.48
C PRO A 345 -12.21 1.99 -9.43
N THR A 346 -11.85 3.25 -9.18
CA THR A 346 -12.55 4.13 -8.24
C THR A 346 -14.05 4.18 -8.52
N ASP A 347 -14.43 4.41 -9.78
CA ASP A 347 -15.83 4.55 -10.19
C ASP A 347 -16.62 3.25 -9.97
N LEU A 348 -15.96 2.10 -10.10
CA LEU A 348 -16.59 0.81 -9.82
C LEU A 348 -16.85 0.66 -8.31
N PHE A 349 -15.89 1.02 -7.48
CA PHE A 349 -16.07 1.00 -6.02
C PHE A 349 -17.18 1.95 -5.58
N GLN A 350 -17.24 3.17 -6.14
CA GLN A 350 -18.32 4.11 -5.86
C GLN A 350 -19.70 3.55 -6.25
N LYS A 351 -19.81 2.89 -7.40
CA LYS A 351 -21.05 2.19 -7.83
C LYS A 351 -21.44 1.08 -6.87
N ILE A 352 -20.47 0.31 -6.34
CA ILE A 352 -20.74 -0.73 -5.34
C ILE A 352 -21.30 -0.12 -4.06
N LEU A 353 -20.76 1.00 -3.59
CA LEU A 353 -21.28 1.72 -2.41
C LEU A 353 -22.70 2.25 -2.66
N ALA A 354 -22.98 2.78 -3.84
CA ALA A 354 -24.32 3.22 -4.21
C ALA A 354 -25.32 2.05 -4.26
N ASP A 355 -24.94 0.93 -4.86
CA ASP A 355 -25.77 -0.28 -4.94
C ASP A 355 -26.00 -0.89 -3.54
N ALA A 356 -25.00 -0.86 -2.66
CA ALA A 356 -25.14 -1.26 -1.26
C ALA A 356 -26.11 -0.34 -0.48
N ALA A 357 -26.15 0.95 -0.79
CA ALA A 357 -27.06 1.91 -0.17
C ALA A 357 -28.52 1.67 -0.58
N VAL A 358 -28.76 1.41 -1.87
CA VAL A 358 -30.09 1.03 -2.39
C VAL A 358 -30.61 -0.21 -1.68
N ASP A 359 -29.81 -1.29 -1.60
CA ASP A 359 -30.22 -2.53 -0.92
C ASP A 359 -30.34 -2.36 0.60
N ALA A 360 -29.63 -1.40 1.19
CA ALA A 360 -29.81 -1.02 2.59
C ALA A 360 -31.09 -0.18 2.82
N GLY A 361 -31.79 0.24 1.76
CA GLY A 361 -32.97 1.10 1.84
C GLY A 361 -32.64 2.51 2.32
N ARG A 362 -31.46 3.04 1.98
CA ARG A 362 -30.93 4.32 2.47
C ARG A 362 -30.26 5.12 1.37
N ASP A 363 -30.47 6.43 1.39
CA ASP A 363 -29.69 7.35 0.57
C ASP A 363 -28.39 7.74 1.27
N VAL A 364 -27.33 7.92 0.48
CA VAL A 364 -26.01 8.34 0.96
C VAL A 364 -25.44 9.46 0.11
N GLN A 365 -24.71 10.38 0.76
CA GLN A 365 -23.94 11.44 0.11
C GLN A 365 -22.45 11.10 0.18
N PHE A 366 -21.76 11.10 -0.95
CA PHE A 366 -20.29 11.06 -0.97
C PHE A 366 -19.76 12.45 -0.61
N ILE A 367 -19.10 12.56 0.54
CA ILE A 367 -18.65 13.86 1.09
C ILE A 367 -17.13 14.02 1.05
N GLU A 368 -16.39 12.93 0.91
CA GLU A 368 -14.93 12.95 0.78
C GLU A 368 -14.45 11.72 0.01
N GLN A 369 -13.34 11.86 -0.70
CA GLN A 369 -12.65 10.77 -1.37
C GLN A 369 -11.23 10.65 -0.82
N PHE A 370 -10.86 9.44 -0.41
CA PHE A 370 -9.54 9.12 0.13
C PHE A 370 -8.62 8.50 -0.92
N ARG A 371 -7.32 8.68 -0.69
CA ARG A 371 -6.22 8.21 -1.54
C ARG A 371 -5.08 7.68 -0.66
N GLN A 372 -4.19 6.88 -1.24
CA GLN A 372 -2.89 6.57 -0.62
C GLN A 372 -2.12 7.87 -0.30
N ALA A 373 -1.47 7.88 0.86
CA ALA A 373 -0.75 9.03 1.40
C ALA A 373 0.35 9.59 0.46
N ALA A 374 0.80 10.81 0.73
CA ALA A 374 1.74 11.55 -0.12
C ALA A 374 3.12 10.87 -0.31
N ASP A 375 3.55 10.02 0.63
CA ASP A 375 4.74 9.18 0.54
C ASP A 375 4.55 7.93 -0.35
N HIS A 376 3.33 7.72 -0.86
CA HIS A 376 2.96 6.72 -1.87
C HIS A 376 2.59 7.41 -3.21
N PRO A 377 3.50 8.17 -3.83
CA PRO A 377 3.19 8.91 -5.05
C PRO A 377 2.77 7.98 -6.19
N VAL A 378 2.08 8.56 -7.17
CA VAL A 378 1.73 7.89 -8.42
C VAL A 378 2.35 8.71 -9.54
N ILE A 379 3.42 8.20 -10.15
CA ILE A 379 4.01 8.88 -11.31
C ILE A 379 3.00 8.90 -12.46
N ALA A 380 2.90 10.03 -13.15
CA ALA A 380 1.89 10.25 -14.18
C ALA A 380 1.93 9.22 -15.33
N THR A 381 3.08 8.60 -15.55
CA THR A 381 3.31 7.62 -16.62
C THR A 381 2.94 6.18 -16.20
N TYR A 382 2.48 5.99 -14.96
CA TYR A 382 2.08 4.70 -14.38
C TYR A 382 0.83 4.86 -13.49
N PRO A 383 -0.35 5.08 -14.09
CA PRO A 383 -1.59 5.26 -13.35
C PRO A 383 -1.99 4.04 -12.50
N GLU A 384 -1.54 2.84 -12.85
CA GLU A 384 -1.77 1.60 -12.10
C GLU A 384 -1.13 1.63 -10.71
N GLY A 385 -0.20 2.56 -10.45
CA GLY A 385 0.34 2.82 -9.11
C GLY A 385 -0.69 3.36 -8.12
N LEU A 386 -1.85 3.84 -8.59
CA LEU A 386 -2.97 4.23 -7.75
C LEU A 386 -3.80 2.98 -7.38
N TYR A 387 -3.54 2.39 -6.22
CA TYR A 387 -4.22 1.15 -5.80
C TYR A 387 -5.23 1.37 -4.67
N LEU A 388 -4.99 2.30 -3.75
CA LEU A 388 -5.91 2.58 -2.63
C LEU A 388 -7.00 3.55 -3.05
N LYS A 389 -8.25 3.20 -2.77
CA LYS A 389 -9.45 4.04 -2.92
C LYS A 389 -10.23 4.04 -1.62
N GLY A 390 -10.82 5.15 -1.26
CA GLY A 390 -11.82 5.19 -0.20
C GLY A 390 -12.79 6.34 -0.35
N PHE A 391 -13.90 6.26 0.36
CA PHE A 391 -14.91 7.30 0.39
C PHE A 391 -15.46 7.49 1.82
N ALA A 392 -15.74 8.74 2.17
CA ALA A 392 -16.63 9.07 3.27
C ALA A 392 -18.06 9.23 2.72
N CYS A 393 -18.98 8.43 3.24
CA CYS A 393 -20.39 8.41 2.85
C CYS A 393 -21.25 8.80 4.03
N ARG A 394 -22.05 9.87 3.93
CA ARG A 394 -23.01 10.28 4.97
C ARG A 394 -24.39 9.71 4.65
N VAL A 395 -24.99 9.00 5.60
CA VAL A 395 -26.38 8.52 5.51
C VAL A 395 -27.33 9.70 5.67
N MET A 396 -28.34 9.80 4.79
CA MET A 396 -29.35 10.87 4.81
C MET A 396 -30.43 10.68 5.87
#